data_AF-T2RMJ1-F1
#
_entry.id   AF-T2RMJ1-F1
#
_cell.length_a   1.000
_cell.length_b   1.000
_cell.length_c   1.000
_cell.angle_alpha   90.00
_cell.angle_beta   90.00
_cell.angle_gamma   90.00
#
_symmetry.space_group_name_H-M   'P 1'
#
loop_
_entity.id
_entity.type
_entity.pdbx_description
1 polymer ?
#
loop_
_entity_poly.entity_id
_entity_poly.type
_entity_poly.pdbx_seq_one_letter_code
_entity_poly.pdbx_strand_id
1 'polypeptide(L)'
;MILLPKTNSKQADILVDRINDLVDKGKLGTLNLPLSSGCEPTKKKENEIALIYKKAAEKTPPLKSTAKNKPSNALIEIIMETLFHKNETEEKESAQVSKFCAEIGQILELGKKNIENLEMVGLIRDIGKVSLDNRILHKPDKLTESEMAEMKRHPELGHEILSTMNEYAHLSDYVLAHHERWDGKGYPKGLKGEEIPLEARIVAIADAYNAMSSRRPYRKAMNENTAAEEILKNAGTQFDPHLAKVFVEKVLGKKHIK
;
A
#
# COMPACT_ATOMS: atom_id res chain seq x y z
N MET A 1 -26.37 1.20 -3.09
CA MET A 1 -27.60 1.93 -3.47
C MET A 1 -28.79 1.08 -3.07
N ILE A 2 -29.73 1.64 -2.29
CA ILE A 2 -30.93 0.92 -1.83
C ILE A 2 -32.16 1.64 -2.38
N LEU A 3 -33.02 0.94 -3.11
CA LEU A 3 -34.29 1.46 -3.59
C LEU A 3 -35.40 1.08 -2.60
N LEU A 4 -36.10 2.09 -2.07
CA LEU A 4 -37.15 1.90 -1.07
C LEU A 4 -38.52 2.26 -1.68
N PRO A 5 -39.29 1.27 -2.17
CA PRO A 5 -40.59 1.54 -2.78
C PRO A 5 -41.60 2.03 -1.75
N LYS A 6 -42.49 2.95 -2.14
CA LYS A 6 -43.56 3.53 -1.31
C LYS A 6 -43.07 4.29 -0.05
N THR A 7 -41.82 4.75 -0.06
CA THR A 7 -41.22 5.50 1.04
C THR A 7 -41.21 7.00 0.73
N ASN A 8 -41.72 7.84 1.64
CA ASN A 8 -41.67 9.30 1.51
C ASN A 8 -40.38 9.87 2.11
N SER A 9 -40.10 11.18 1.89
CA SER A 9 -38.88 11.84 2.37
C SER A 9 -38.64 11.62 3.86
N LYS A 10 -39.64 11.88 4.69
CA LYS A 10 -39.52 11.78 6.15
C LYS A 10 -39.20 10.36 6.62
N GLN A 11 -39.79 9.36 5.96
CA GLN A 11 -39.50 7.96 6.24
C GLN A 11 -38.09 7.57 5.76
N ALA A 12 -37.64 8.10 4.64
CA ALA A 12 -36.28 7.88 4.13
C ALA A 12 -35.23 8.50 5.06
N ASP A 13 -35.46 9.73 5.53
CA ASP A 13 -34.57 10.41 6.48
C ASP A 13 -34.44 9.62 7.79
N ILE A 14 -35.56 9.15 8.36
CA ILE A 14 -35.55 8.29 9.57
C ILE A 14 -34.76 7.00 9.35
N LEU A 15 -34.88 6.38 8.17
CA LEU A 15 -34.14 5.16 7.84
C LEU A 15 -32.65 5.45 7.68
N VAL A 16 -32.28 6.56 7.05
CA VAL A 16 -30.89 7.00 6.94
C VAL A 16 -30.29 7.24 8.33
N ASP A 17 -30.99 7.96 9.21
CA ASP A 17 -30.54 8.22 10.58
C ASP A 17 -30.37 6.92 11.37
N ARG A 18 -31.32 5.99 11.23
CA ARG A 18 -31.25 4.68 11.88
C ARG A 18 -30.08 3.84 11.34
N ILE A 19 -29.82 3.86 10.04
CA ILE A 19 -28.69 3.14 9.44
C ILE A 19 -27.37 3.72 9.96
N ASN A 20 -27.25 5.05 9.97
CA ASN A 20 -26.05 5.72 10.49
C ASN A 20 -25.84 5.39 11.98
N ASP A 21 -26.88 5.45 12.81
CA ASP A 21 -26.81 5.10 14.24
C ASP A 21 -26.45 3.62 14.48
N LEU A 22 -26.98 2.69 13.67
CA LEU A 22 -26.62 1.28 13.75
C LEU A 22 -25.17 1.01 13.32
N VAL A 23 -24.67 1.74 12.33
CA VAL A 23 -23.27 1.63 11.89
C VAL A 23 -22.32 2.27 12.90
N ASP A 24 -22.68 3.40 13.49
CA ASP A 24 -21.90 4.03 14.58
C ASP A 24 -21.82 3.13 15.82
N LYS A 25 -22.85 2.32 16.07
CA LYS A 25 -22.89 1.33 17.17
C LYS A 25 -22.26 -0.01 16.78
N GLY A 26 -22.20 -0.32 15.48
CA GLY A 26 -21.66 -1.55 14.94
C GLY A 26 -20.15 -1.48 14.87
N LYS A 27 -19.47 -2.30 15.68
CA LYS A 27 -18.02 -2.43 15.59
C LYS A 27 -17.64 -3.57 14.67
N LEU A 28 -16.75 -3.32 13.72
CA LEU A 28 -15.97 -4.37 13.08
C LEU A 28 -14.67 -4.49 13.88
N GLY A 29 -14.61 -5.41 14.84
CA GLY A 29 -13.50 -5.48 15.79
C GLY A 29 -13.41 -4.25 16.71
N THR A 30 -12.33 -3.48 16.62
CA THR A 30 -12.11 -2.24 17.41
C THR A 30 -12.59 -0.98 16.69
N LEU A 31 -13.15 -1.11 15.49
CA LEU A 31 -13.19 -0.02 14.51
C LEU A 31 -14.60 0.50 14.23
N ASN A 32 -14.70 1.82 14.04
CA ASN A 32 -15.91 2.52 13.59
C ASN A 32 -15.81 2.76 12.08
N LEU A 33 -16.71 2.14 11.29
CA LEU A 33 -16.74 2.33 9.84
C LEU A 33 -17.35 3.69 9.51
N PRO A 34 -16.63 4.60 8.84
CA PRO A 34 -17.19 5.89 8.46
C PRO A 34 -18.19 5.67 7.32
N LEU A 35 -19.48 5.89 7.59
CA LEU A 35 -20.54 5.85 6.60
C LEU A 35 -21.07 7.26 6.34
N SER A 36 -21.32 7.58 5.07
CA SER A 36 -22.14 8.72 4.69
C SER A 36 -23.24 8.27 3.77
N SER A 37 -24.43 8.77 4.05
CA SER A 37 -25.66 8.34 3.41
C SER A 37 -26.46 9.58 3.01
N GLY A 38 -26.87 9.64 1.75
CA GLY A 38 -27.84 10.61 1.23
C GLY A 38 -29.06 9.90 0.65
N CYS A 39 -30.21 10.57 0.66
CA CYS A 39 -31.43 10.03 0.07
C CYS A 39 -32.13 11.06 -0.83
N GLU A 40 -32.82 10.56 -1.86
CA GLU A 40 -33.64 11.37 -2.77
C GLU A 40 -34.98 10.64 -3.02
N PRO A 41 -36.11 11.12 -2.48
CA PRO A 41 -37.42 10.54 -2.75
C PRO A 41 -37.90 10.94 -4.16
N THR A 42 -38.48 9.99 -4.89
CA THR A 42 -39.08 10.25 -6.20
C THR A 42 -40.53 9.75 -6.27
N LYS A 43 -41.36 10.43 -7.06
CA LYS A 43 -42.70 9.97 -7.47
C LYS A 43 -42.73 9.54 -8.95
N LYS A 44 -41.61 9.65 -9.66
CA LYS A 44 -41.52 9.42 -11.10
C LYS A 44 -41.16 7.97 -11.43
N LYS A 45 -41.60 7.50 -12.61
CA LYS A 45 -41.30 6.16 -13.15
C LYS A 45 -39.80 5.98 -13.48
N GLU A 46 -39.41 4.72 -13.66
CA GLU A 46 -38.07 4.13 -13.77
C GLU A 46 -37.06 4.84 -14.72
N ASN A 47 -37.51 5.65 -15.68
CA ASN A 47 -36.64 6.25 -16.70
C ASN A 47 -35.74 7.41 -16.21
N GLU A 48 -35.81 7.81 -14.93
CA GLU A 48 -34.95 8.88 -14.36
C GLU A 48 -34.05 8.40 -13.20
N ILE A 49 -33.86 7.08 -13.00
CA ILE A 49 -33.08 6.53 -11.86
C ILE A 49 -31.66 7.13 -11.78
N ALA A 50 -31.00 7.36 -12.91
CA ALA A 50 -29.67 7.96 -12.96
C ALA A 50 -29.65 9.41 -12.41
N LEU A 51 -30.69 10.19 -12.70
CA LEU A 51 -30.82 11.56 -12.19
C LEU A 51 -31.13 11.58 -10.69
N ILE A 52 -31.95 10.64 -10.22
CA ILE A 52 -32.27 10.47 -8.80
C ILE A 52 -31.01 10.06 -8.03
N TYR A 53 -30.20 9.16 -8.59
CA TYR A 53 -28.92 8.77 -8.01
C TYR A 53 -27.97 9.97 -7.89
N LYS A 54 -27.82 10.77 -8.95
CA LYS A 54 -26.99 11.97 -8.93
C LYS A 54 -27.41 12.94 -7.81
N LYS A 55 -28.70 13.21 -7.68
CA LYS A 55 -29.24 14.09 -6.62
C LYS A 55 -29.03 13.52 -5.21
N ALA A 56 -29.19 12.21 -5.04
CA ALA A 56 -28.92 11.55 -3.77
C ALA A 56 -27.43 11.63 -3.39
N ALA A 57 -26.53 11.49 -4.37
CA ALA A 57 -25.09 11.65 -4.17
C ALA A 57 -24.73 13.10 -3.79
N GLU A 58 -25.32 14.10 -4.44
CA GLU A 58 -25.13 15.53 -4.10
C GLU A 58 -25.63 15.87 -2.68
N LYS A 59 -26.67 15.17 -2.20
CA LYS A 59 -27.20 15.32 -0.84
C LYS A 59 -26.46 14.48 0.21
N THR A 60 -25.54 13.62 -0.20
CA THR A 60 -24.73 12.84 0.72
C THR A 60 -23.70 13.77 1.36
N PRO A 61 -23.75 14.01 2.69
CA PRO A 61 -22.78 14.90 3.32
C PRO A 61 -21.36 14.32 3.17
N PRO A 62 -20.32 15.15 3.16
CA PRO A 62 -18.96 14.64 3.27
C PRO A 62 -18.84 13.84 4.56
N LEU A 63 -18.12 12.71 4.51
CA LEU A 63 -17.83 11.88 5.67
C LEU A 63 -17.27 12.78 6.78
N LYS A 64 -18.00 12.88 7.91
CA LYS A 64 -17.53 13.64 9.06
C LYS A 64 -16.36 12.86 9.66
N SER A 65 -15.16 13.37 9.48
CA SER A 65 -13.97 12.93 10.21
C SER A 65 -14.23 13.08 11.70
N THR A 66 -14.47 11.96 12.39
CA THR A 66 -14.57 11.94 13.85
C THR A 66 -13.15 12.09 14.41
N ALA A 67 -12.88 13.29 14.89
CA ALA A 67 -11.56 13.83 15.22
C ALA A 67 -10.86 13.21 16.45
N LYS A 68 -10.92 11.90 16.65
CA LYS A 68 -10.15 11.23 17.72
C LYS A 68 -9.43 9.94 17.32
N ASN A 69 -9.73 9.33 16.17
CA ASN A 69 -8.91 8.32 15.50
C ASN A 69 -9.01 8.60 14.00
N LYS A 70 -7.89 8.90 13.35
CA LYS A 70 -7.85 9.28 11.94
C LYS A 70 -8.41 8.13 11.09
N PRO A 71 -9.57 8.29 10.41
CA PRO A 71 -10.22 7.20 9.69
C PRO A 71 -9.35 6.60 8.55
N SER A 72 -8.33 7.34 8.10
CA SER A 72 -7.32 6.93 7.12
C SER A 72 -6.38 5.83 7.62
N ASN A 73 -5.91 5.89 8.87
CA ASN A 73 -5.00 4.85 9.40
C ASN A 73 -5.72 3.51 9.52
N ALA A 74 -6.94 3.54 10.04
CA ALA A 74 -7.79 2.37 10.14
C ALA A 74 -8.05 1.70 8.78
N LEU A 75 -8.24 2.49 7.71
CA LEU A 75 -8.46 1.94 6.38
C LEU A 75 -7.20 1.24 5.85
N ILE A 76 -6.01 1.84 6.02
CA ILE A 76 -4.76 1.19 5.65
C ILE A 76 -4.56 -0.07 6.48
N GLU A 77 -4.79 -0.02 7.79
CA GLU A 77 -4.69 -1.19 8.67
C GLU A 77 -5.57 -2.34 8.15
N ILE A 78 -6.84 -2.09 7.81
CA ILE A 78 -7.75 -3.10 7.26
C ILE A 78 -7.24 -3.67 5.93
N ILE A 79 -6.76 -2.82 5.03
CA ILE A 79 -6.26 -3.27 3.72
C ILE A 79 -5.00 -4.13 3.90
N MET A 80 -4.09 -3.71 4.78
CA MET A 80 -2.87 -4.45 5.11
C MET A 80 -3.20 -5.77 5.81
N GLU A 81 -4.11 -5.79 6.79
CA GLU A 81 -4.61 -7.01 7.42
C GLU A 81 -5.22 -7.97 6.39
N THR A 82 -6.00 -7.44 5.45
CA THR A 82 -6.57 -8.24 4.34
C THR A 82 -5.46 -8.84 3.49
N LEU A 83 -4.43 -8.05 3.14
CA LEU A 83 -3.28 -8.53 2.38
C LEU A 83 -2.50 -9.61 3.16
N PHE A 84 -2.28 -9.41 4.46
CA PHE A 84 -1.58 -10.37 5.32
C PHE A 84 -2.37 -11.68 5.48
N HIS A 85 -3.70 -11.59 5.55
CA HIS A 85 -4.56 -12.78 5.52
C HIS A 85 -4.54 -13.51 4.18
N LYS A 86 -4.37 -12.79 3.06
CA LYS A 86 -4.16 -13.41 1.76
C LYS A 86 -2.78 -14.08 1.72
N ASN A 87 -1.72 -13.39 2.16
CA ASN A 87 -0.33 -13.86 2.07
C ASN A 87 0.37 -13.87 3.44
N GLU A 88 0.43 -15.05 4.07
CA GLU A 88 0.97 -15.23 5.43
C GLU A 88 2.43 -14.75 5.62
N THR A 89 3.23 -14.68 4.56
CA THR A 89 4.63 -14.19 4.67
C THR A 89 4.74 -12.67 4.61
N GLU A 90 3.73 -11.99 4.05
CA GLU A 90 3.78 -10.56 3.74
C GLU A 90 3.87 -9.68 4.99
N GLU A 91 3.24 -10.07 6.09
CA GLU A 91 3.29 -9.34 7.36
C GLU A 91 4.72 -9.24 7.89
N LYS A 92 5.40 -10.39 7.98
CA LYS A 92 6.77 -10.48 8.48
C LYS A 92 7.75 -9.81 7.52
N GLU A 93 7.58 -10.01 6.21
CA GLU A 93 8.42 -9.37 5.20
C GLU A 93 8.28 -7.84 5.27
N SER A 94 7.06 -7.33 5.40
CA SER A 94 6.80 -5.89 5.47
C SER A 94 7.32 -5.25 6.75
N ALA A 95 7.17 -5.90 7.90
CA ALA A 95 7.75 -5.43 9.16
C ALA A 95 9.29 -5.37 9.08
N GLN A 96 9.92 -6.38 8.46
CA GLN A 96 11.38 -6.43 8.35
C GLN A 96 11.93 -5.38 7.38
N VAL A 97 11.26 -5.17 6.24
CA VAL A 97 11.63 -4.12 5.28
C VAL A 97 11.46 -2.72 5.90
N SER A 98 10.35 -2.49 6.61
CA SER A 98 10.10 -1.24 7.35
C SER A 98 11.24 -0.91 8.32
N LYS A 99 11.68 -1.91 9.11
CA LYS A 99 12.81 -1.76 10.04
C LYS A 99 14.12 -1.37 9.34
N PHE A 100 14.46 -2.05 8.23
CA PHE A 100 15.67 -1.71 7.48
C PHE A 100 15.61 -0.30 6.89
N CYS A 101 14.44 0.12 6.39
CA CYS A 101 14.25 1.47 5.87
C CYS A 101 14.48 2.53 6.96
N ALA A 102 13.96 2.29 8.17
CA ALA A 102 14.18 3.15 9.32
C ALA A 102 15.68 3.27 9.67
N GLU A 103 16.37 2.13 9.74
CA GLU A 103 17.79 2.06 10.07
C GLU A 103 18.65 2.80 9.05
N ILE A 104 18.38 2.62 7.75
CA ILE A 104 19.05 3.36 6.68
C ILE A 104 18.78 4.86 6.86
N GLY A 105 17.54 5.27 7.10
CA GLY A 105 17.17 6.68 7.32
C GLY A 105 17.90 7.30 8.51
N GLN A 106 18.09 6.55 9.61
CA GLN A 106 18.87 6.98 10.77
C GLN A 106 20.36 7.14 10.45
N ILE A 107 20.94 6.18 9.71
CA ILE A 107 22.35 6.23 9.29
C ILE A 107 22.63 7.40 8.35
N LEU A 108 21.65 7.76 7.52
CA LEU A 108 21.70 8.93 6.63
C LEU A 108 21.34 10.25 7.35
N GLU A 109 21.11 10.22 8.66
CA GLU A 109 20.76 11.39 9.48
C GLU A 109 19.53 12.15 8.96
N LEU A 110 18.56 11.43 8.40
CA LEU A 110 17.32 12.03 7.91
C LEU A 110 16.47 12.55 9.07
N GLY A 111 15.69 13.60 8.80
CA GLY A 111 14.75 14.13 9.78
C GLY A 111 13.72 13.09 10.21
N LYS A 112 13.23 13.19 11.45
CA LYS A 112 12.26 12.25 12.04
C LYS A 112 11.08 11.92 11.11
N LYS A 113 10.50 12.93 10.48
CA LYS A 113 9.37 12.76 9.54
C LYS A 113 9.73 11.92 8.30
N ASN A 114 10.95 12.06 7.77
CA ASN A 114 11.41 11.26 6.64
C ASN A 114 11.65 9.80 7.05
N ILE A 115 12.15 9.57 8.27
CA ILE A 115 12.29 8.22 8.84
C ILE A 115 10.92 7.57 9.03
N GLU A 116 9.94 8.29 9.59
CA GLU A 116 8.55 7.82 9.74
C GLU A 116 7.92 7.51 8.37
N ASN A 117 8.19 8.32 7.34
CA ASN A 117 7.75 8.04 5.98
C ASN A 117 8.41 6.76 5.43
N LEU A 118 9.71 6.56 5.65
CA LEU A 118 10.44 5.37 5.22
C LEU A 118 9.92 4.09 5.88
N GLU A 119 9.66 4.15 7.20
CA GLU A 119 9.02 3.08 7.95
C GLU A 119 7.66 2.71 7.33
N MET A 120 6.83 3.73 7.08
CA MET A 120 5.51 3.53 6.52
C MET A 120 5.56 2.97 5.10
N VAL A 121 6.39 3.53 4.20
CA VAL A 121 6.54 3.02 2.82
C VAL A 121 7.03 1.58 2.83
N GLY A 122 8.02 1.25 3.66
CA GLY A 122 8.51 -0.12 3.79
C GLY A 122 7.41 -1.10 4.20
N LEU A 123 6.50 -0.67 5.08
CA LEU A 123 5.36 -1.46 5.54
C LEU A 123 4.29 -1.64 4.43
N ILE A 124 3.99 -0.59 3.66
CA ILE A 124 2.85 -0.56 2.72
C ILE A 124 3.23 -0.70 1.25
N ARG A 125 4.51 -0.86 0.89
CA ARG A 125 5.00 -0.94 -0.51
C ARG A 125 4.22 -1.93 -1.38
N ASP A 126 3.75 -3.01 -0.76
CA ASP A 126 3.06 -4.10 -1.41
C ASP A 126 1.53 -4.06 -1.25
N ILE A 127 0.97 -2.95 -0.74
CA ILE A 127 -0.48 -2.79 -0.50
C ILE A 127 -1.32 -3.09 -1.74
N GLY A 128 -0.82 -2.78 -2.94
CA GLY A 128 -1.50 -3.05 -4.21
C GLY A 128 -1.69 -4.54 -4.53
N LYS A 129 -0.94 -5.45 -3.90
CA LYS A 129 -1.14 -6.91 -4.02
C LYS A 129 -2.53 -7.34 -3.55
N VAL A 130 -3.20 -6.54 -2.70
CA VAL A 130 -4.58 -6.79 -2.26
C VAL A 130 -5.55 -6.89 -3.45
N SER A 131 -5.27 -6.15 -4.51
CA SER A 131 -6.09 -6.05 -5.73
C SER A 131 -5.77 -7.12 -6.77
N LEU A 132 -4.73 -7.93 -6.57
CA LEU A 132 -4.36 -9.01 -7.48
C LEU A 132 -5.20 -10.28 -7.27
N ASP A 133 -5.36 -11.04 -8.35
CA ASP A 133 -6.03 -12.35 -8.35
C ASP A 133 -5.26 -13.35 -7.48
N ASN A 134 -5.98 -14.06 -6.60
CA ASN A 134 -5.42 -15.07 -5.71
C ASN A 134 -4.68 -16.19 -6.45
N ARG A 135 -5.08 -16.52 -7.68
CA ARG A 135 -4.42 -17.55 -8.50
C ARG A 135 -3.02 -17.13 -8.92
N ILE A 136 -2.79 -15.83 -9.10
CA ILE A 136 -1.48 -15.28 -9.44
C ILE A 136 -0.65 -15.11 -8.17
N LEU A 137 -1.25 -14.56 -7.11
CA LEU A 137 -0.56 -14.30 -5.85
C LEU A 137 -0.04 -15.57 -5.17
N HIS A 138 -0.79 -16.68 -5.25
CA HIS A 138 -0.45 -17.96 -4.60
C HIS A 138 0.03 -19.03 -5.57
N LYS A 139 0.41 -18.67 -6.80
CA LYS A 139 0.81 -19.65 -7.80
C LYS A 139 2.07 -20.40 -7.33
N PRO A 140 2.04 -21.75 -7.30
CA PRO A 140 3.20 -22.49 -6.84
C PRO A 140 4.28 -22.68 -7.90
N ASP A 141 3.94 -22.53 -9.16
CA ASP A 141 4.89 -22.60 -10.26
C ASP A 141 5.39 -21.22 -10.65
N LYS A 142 6.39 -21.18 -11.53
CA LYS A 142 6.81 -19.92 -12.15
C LYS A 142 5.61 -19.25 -12.83
N LEU A 143 5.46 -17.96 -12.60
CA LEU A 143 4.50 -17.14 -13.33
C LEU A 143 4.83 -17.14 -14.82
N THR A 144 3.81 -17.25 -15.65
CA THR A 144 3.90 -16.97 -17.09
C THR A 144 4.18 -15.49 -17.31
N GLU A 145 4.57 -15.10 -18.53
CA GLU A 145 4.83 -13.69 -18.86
C GLU A 145 3.62 -12.78 -18.61
N SER A 146 2.42 -13.26 -18.92
CA SER A 146 1.16 -12.55 -18.67
C SER A 146 0.87 -12.40 -17.17
N GLU A 147 1.04 -13.47 -16.39
CA GLU A 147 0.85 -13.42 -14.93
C GLU A 147 1.91 -12.55 -14.26
N MET A 148 3.14 -12.54 -14.76
CA MET A 148 4.20 -11.65 -14.31
C MET A 148 3.88 -10.20 -14.65
N ALA A 149 3.33 -9.92 -15.83
CA ALA A 149 2.88 -8.58 -16.19
C ALA A 149 1.79 -8.08 -15.22
N GLU A 150 0.83 -8.93 -14.87
CA GLU A 150 -0.20 -8.60 -13.88
C GLU A 150 0.39 -8.40 -12.47
N MET A 151 1.32 -9.26 -12.04
CA MET A 151 2.03 -9.10 -10.76
C MET A 151 2.77 -7.75 -10.69
N LYS A 152 3.38 -7.30 -11.79
CA LYS A 152 4.10 -6.03 -11.87
C LYS A 152 3.22 -4.78 -11.76
N ARG A 153 1.89 -4.93 -11.77
CA ARG A 153 0.95 -3.80 -11.60
C ARG A 153 0.72 -3.41 -10.14
N HIS A 154 1.15 -4.21 -9.17
CA HIS A 154 0.91 -3.88 -7.76
C HIS A 154 1.48 -2.51 -7.31
N PRO A 155 2.59 -1.96 -7.83
CA PRO A 155 3.02 -0.61 -7.47
C PRO A 155 2.03 0.45 -7.97
N GLU A 156 1.49 0.28 -9.17
CA GLU A 156 0.47 1.18 -9.75
C GLU A 156 -0.84 1.09 -8.95
N LEU A 157 -1.29 -0.13 -8.64
CA LEU A 157 -2.48 -0.34 -7.81
C LEU A 157 -2.31 0.22 -6.39
N GLY A 158 -1.11 0.07 -5.81
CA GLY A 158 -0.77 0.67 -4.52
C GLY A 158 -0.79 2.19 -4.56
N HIS A 159 -0.23 2.78 -5.62
CA HIS A 159 -0.28 4.22 -5.86
C HIS A 159 -1.72 4.73 -5.99
N GLU A 160 -2.58 4.04 -6.73
CA GLU A 160 -4.00 4.37 -6.86
C GLU A 160 -4.72 4.36 -5.51
N ILE A 161 -4.53 3.30 -4.70
CA ILE A 161 -5.10 3.18 -3.37
C ILE A 161 -4.68 4.37 -2.50
N LEU A 162 -3.37 4.61 -2.40
CA LEU A 162 -2.80 5.61 -1.48
C LEU A 162 -3.10 7.05 -1.90
N SER A 163 -3.16 7.32 -3.20
CA SER A 163 -3.44 8.67 -3.73
C SER A 163 -4.86 9.16 -3.41
N THR A 164 -5.79 8.24 -3.11
CA THR A 164 -7.14 8.60 -2.66
C THR A 164 -7.21 8.95 -1.16
N MET A 165 -6.13 8.71 -0.41
CA MET A 165 -6.08 8.91 1.04
C MET A 165 -5.23 10.13 1.36
N ASN A 166 -5.85 11.23 1.79
CA ASN A 166 -5.16 12.50 2.06
C ASN A 166 -3.89 12.37 2.93
N GLU A 167 -3.89 11.45 3.89
CA GLU A 167 -2.74 11.26 4.81
C GLU A 167 -1.59 10.44 4.23
N TYR A 168 -1.83 9.71 3.14
CA TYR A 168 -0.86 8.79 2.53
C TYR A 168 -0.55 9.11 1.07
N ALA A 169 -1.27 10.06 0.48
CA ALA A 169 -1.07 10.49 -0.89
C ALA A 169 0.37 10.97 -1.15
N HIS A 170 1.06 11.54 -0.16
CA HIS A 170 2.47 11.93 -0.31
C HIS A 170 3.44 10.75 -0.34
N LEU A 171 3.02 9.54 0.04
CA LEU A 171 3.82 8.32 -0.01
C LEU A 171 3.57 7.50 -1.28
N SER A 172 2.52 7.82 -2.03
CA SER A 172 2.06 7.01 -3.15
C SER A 172 3.10 6.93 -4.27
N ASP A 173 3.88 8.00 -4.51
CA ASP A 173 4.96 8.00 -5.49
C ASP A 173 6.14 7.12 -5.07
N TYR A 174 6.39 7.00 -3.76
CA TYR A 174 7.45 6.13 -3.23
C TYR A 174 7.06 4.66 -3.40
N VAL A 175 5.79 4.33 -3.12
CA VAL A 175 5.21 3.01 -3.41
C VAL A 175 5.17 2.74 -4.90
N LEU A 176 4.89 3.72 -5.75
CA LEU A 176 4.90 3.51 -7.20
C LEU A 176 6.29 3.11 -7.72
N ALA A 177 7.33 3.76 -7.17
CA ALA A 177 8.69 3.66 -7.69
C ALA A 177 9.58 2.61 -7.01
N HIS A 178 9.07 1.83 -6.04
CA HIS A 178 9.91 0.92 -5.23
C HIS A 178 10.53 -0.25 -6.02
N HIS A 179 10.05 -0.51 -7.25
CA HIS A 179 10.63 -1.47 -8.20
C HIS A 179 11.40 -0.80 -9.35
N GLU A 180 11.61 0.51 -9.30
CA GLU A 180 12.52 1.19 -10.21
C GLU A 180 13.96 0.75 -9.94
N ARG A 181 14.76 0.76 -11.00
CA ARG A 181 16.17 0.37 -10.94
C ARG A 181 17.03 1.55 -11.27
N TRP A 182 18.17 1.68 -10.59
CA TRP A 182 19.12 2.78 -10.82
C TRP A 182 19.52 2.95 -12.30
N ASP A 183 19.58 1.85 -13.06
CA ASP A 183 19.90 1.81 -14.50
C ASP A 183 18.74 2.18 -15.44
N GLY A 184 17.53 2.42 -14.93
CA GLY A 184 16.33 2.72 -15.71
C GLY A 184 15.64 1.50 -16.31
N LYS A 185 16.04 0.27 -15.95
CA LYS A 185 15.41 -0.98 -16.43
C LYS A 185 14.32 -1.49 -15.50
N GLY A 186 13.93 -0.69 -14.52
CA GLY A 186 12.88 -0.99 -13.56
C GLY A 186 11.49 -0.76 -14.15
N TYR A 187 10.50 -0.78 -13.27
CA TYR A 187 9.10 -0.53 -13.61
C TYR A 187 8.42 0.21 -12.44
N PRO A 188 7.29 0.90 -12.68
CA PRO A 188 6.53 0.99 -13.93
C PRO A 188 6.94 2.10 -14.90
N LYS A 189 7.64 3.14 -14.44
CA LYS A 189 7.98 4.34 -15.21
C LYS A 189 9.35 4.26 -15.91
N GLY A 190 10.25 3.39 -15.46
CA GLY A 190 11.60 3.29 -16.01
C GLY A 190 12.48 4.47 -15.60
N LEU A 191 12.25 5.00 -14.39
CA LEU A 191 13.01 6.12 -13.83
C LEU A 191 14.48 5.73 -13.63
N LYS A 192 15.40 6.67 -13.84
CA LYS A 192 16.84 6.41 -13.79
C LYS A 192 17.55 7.28 -12.76
N GLY A 193 18.45 6.67 -12.00
CA GLY A 193 19.30 7.37 -11.04
C GLY A 193 18.49 8.16 -10.01
N GLU A 194 18.74 9.46 -9.93
CA GLU A 194 18.11 10.36 -8.97
C GLU A 194 16.69 10.80 -9.35
N GLU A 195 16.19 10.44 -10.54
CA GLU A 195 14.76 10.56 -10.87
C GLU A 195 13.91 9.67 -9.96
N ILE A 196 14.50 8.60 -9.41
CA ILE A 196 13.87 7.73 -8.44
C ILE A 196 13.91 8.43 -7.06
N PRO A 197 12.75 8.60 -6.39
CA PRO A 197 12.71 9.16 -5.04
C PRO A 197 13.68 8.43 -4.10
N LEU A 198 14.31 9.18 -3.19
CA LEU A 198 15.27 8.60 -2.23
C LEU A 198 14.63 7.46 -1.43
N GLU A 199 13.39 7.65 -0.99
CA GLU A 199 12.61 6.68 -0.24
C GLU A 199 12.42 5.38 -1.02
N ALA A 200 12.10 5.46 -2.31
CA ALA A 200 11.96 4.29 -3.17
C ALA A 200 13.30 3.55 -3.38
N ARG A 201 14.41 4.28 -3.53
CA ARG A 201 15.75 3.68 -3.63
C ARG A 201 16.16 2.93 -2.35
N ILE A 202 15.82 3.49 -1.20
CA ILE A 202 16.06 2.85 0.12
C ILE A 202 15.22 1.57 0.24
N VAL A 203 13.92 1.66 -0.06
CA VAL A 203 12.99 0.52 0.01
C VAL A 203 13.41 -0.59 -0.95
N ALA A 204 13.85 -0.26 -2.17
CA ALA A 204 14.31 -1.25 -3.15
C ALA A 204 15.48 -2.11 -2.63
N ILE A 205 16.43 -1.51 -1.90
CA ILE A 205 17.56 -2.23 -1.31
C ILE A 205 17.09 -3.10 -0.13
N ALA A 206 16.29 -2.52 0.76
CA ALA A 206 15.77 -3.22 1.93
C ALA A 206 14.90 -4.44 1.54
N ASP A 207 14.02 -4.27 0.54
CA ASP A 207 13.15 -5.32 0.02
C ASP A 207 13.95 -6.43 -0.67
N ALA A 208 14.92 -6.06 -1.52
CA ALA A 208 15.77 -7.04 -2.19
C ALA A 208 16.60 -7.85 -1.19
N TYR A 209 17.19 -7.21 -0.18
CA TYR A 209 17.92 -7.92 0.86
C TYR A 209 17.01 -8.88 1.63
N ASN A 210 15.86 -8.38 2.11
CA ASN A 210 14.89 -9.20 2.83
C ASN A 210 14.42 -10.41 2.00
N ALA A 211 14.17 -10.22 0.70
CA ALA A 211 13.78 -11.29 -0.22
C ALA A 211 14.90 -12.33 -0.44
N MET A 212 16.16 -11.93 -0.36
CA MET A 212 17.32 -12.85 -0.46
C MET A 212 17.59 -13.60 0.85
N SER A 213 17.45 -12.93 2.00
CA SER A 213 17.73 -13.48 3.33
C SER A 213 16.57 -14.29 3.93
N SER A 214 15.34 -14.08 3.44
CA SER A 214 14.16 -14.81 3.90
C SER A 214 14.00 -16.15 3.18
N ARG A 215 13.52 -17.17 3.91
CA ARG A 215 13.20 -18.48 3.31
C ARG A 215 11.88 -18.35 2.54
N ARG A 216 11.87 -18.68 1.25
CA ARG A 216 10.68 -18.67 0.39
C ARG A 216 10.28 -20.09 -0.03
N PRO A 217 9.01 -20.34 -0.42
CA PRO A 217 8.55 -21.69 -0.81
C PRO A 217 9.43 -22.38 -1.85
N TYR A 218 10.04 -21.61 -2.78
CA TYR A 218 10.87 -22.11 -3.88
C TYR A 218 12.38 -21.83 -3.73
N ARG A 219 12.82 -21.19 -2.64
CA ARG A 219 14.22 -20.76 -2.48
C ARG A 219 14.66 -20.79 -1.02
N LYS A 220 15.78 -21.47 -0.75
CA LYS A 220 16.45 -21.38 0.56
C LYS A 220 17.01 -19.97 0.75
N ALA A 221 16.93 -19.46 1.97
CA ALA A 221 17.57 -18.21 2.37
C ALA A 221 19.05 -18.22 1.98
N MET A 222 19.53 -17.13 1.39
CA MET A 222 20.96 -16.90 1.23
C MET A 222 21.57 -16.59 2.60
N ASN A 223 22.84 -16.95 2.78
CA ASN A 223 23.58 -16.43 3.94
C ASN A 223 23.78 -14.91 3.77
N GLU A 224 23.91 -14.20 4.89
CA GLU A 224 24.01 -12.73 4.89
C GLU A 224 25.16 -12.20 4.03
N ASN A 225 26.32 -12.88 4.01
CA ASN A 225 27.47 -12.43 3.25
C ASN A 225 27.20 -12.51 1.75
N THR A 226 26.60 -13.59 1.27
CA THR A 226 26.20 -13.74 -0.13
C THR A 226 25.12 -12.74 -0.52
N ALA A 227 24.16 -12.45 0.36
CA ALA A 227 23.16 -11.41 0.10
C ALA A 227 23.81 -10.01 0.03
N ALA A 228 24.76 -9.70 0.91
CA ALA A 228 25.52 -8.45 0.89
C ALA A 228 26.39 -8.31 -0.37
N GLU A 229 27.08 -9.37 -0.78
CA GLU A 229 27.84 -9.44 -2.03
C GLU A 229 26.94 -9.17 -3.24
N GLU A 230 25.74 -9.75 -3.29
CA GLU A 230 24.79 -9.54 -4.38
C GLU A 230 24.27 -8.09 -4.42
N ILE A 231 24.04 -7.44 -3.26
CA ILE A 231 23.71 -6.01 -3.20
C ILE A 231 24.86 -5.16 -3.79
N LEU A 232 26.11 -5.41 -3.38
CA LEU A 232 27.27 -4.65 -3.87
C LEU A 232 27.52 -4.89 -5.36
N LYS A 233 27.41 -6.13 -5.83
CA LYS A 233 27.57 -6.50 -7.24
C LYS A 233 26.58 -5.77 -8.15
N ASN A 234 25.38 -5.48 -7.64
CA ASN A 234 24.34 -4.78 -8.39
C ASN A 234 24.28 -3.26 -8.08
N ALA A 235 25.26 -2.72 -7.36
CA ALA A 235 25.43 -1.28 -7.15
C ALA A 235 25.67 -0.55 -8.48
N GLY A 236 24.98 0.56 -8.71
CA GLY A 236 25.05 1.33 -9.96
C GLY A 236 24.28 0.70 -11.13
N THR A 237 23.63 -0.44 -10.94
CA THR A 237 22.70 -1.02 -11.92
C THR A 237 21.30 -1.18 -11.34
N GLN A 238 21.10 -2.12 -10.42
CA GLN A 238 19.81 -2.25 -9.73
C GLN A 238 19.66 -1.19 -8.66
N PHE A 239 20.71 -0.98 -7.87
CA PHE A 239 20.67 -0.18 -6.66
C PHE A 239 21.48 1.10 -6.82
N ASP A 240 21.06 2.13 -6.09
CA ASP A 240 21.88 3.33 -5.88
C ASP A 240 23.23 2.89 -5.26
N PRO A 241 24.37 3.23 -5.89
CA PRO A 241 25.67 2.74 -5.46
C PRO A 241 26.09 3.28 -4.09
N HIS A 242 25.65 4.49 -3.73
CA HIS A 242 25.92 5.04 -2.41
C HIS A 242 25.12 4.29 -1.34
N LEU A 243 23.82 4.12 -1.56
CA LEU A 243 22.95 3.43 -0.60
C LEU A 243 23.30 1.95 -0.45
N ALA A 244 23.68 1.26 -1.54
CA ALA A 244 24.13 -0.13 -1.48
C ALA A 244 25.35 -0.28 -0.55
N LYS A 245 26.32 0.63 -0.65
CA LYS A 245 27.48 0.66 0.22
C LYS A 245 27.10 0.96 1.68
N VAL A 246 26.26 1.98 1.91
CA VAL A 246 25.77 2.33 3.25
C VAL A 246 25.07 1.14 3.89
N PHE A 247 24.18 0.46 3.16
CA PHE A 247 23.46 -0.69 3.66
C PHE A 247 24.42 -1.80 4.11
N VAL A 248 25.35 -2.21 3.25
CA VAL A 248 26.26 -3.32 3.58
C VAL A 248 27.25 -2.97 4.70
N GLU A 249 27.81 -1.77 4.70
CA GLU A 249 28.82 -1.38 5.69
C GLU A 249 28.25 -0.99 7.06
N LYS A 250 27.06 -0.37 7.08
CA LYS A 250 26.51 0.27 8.28
C LYS A 250 25.31 -0.48 8.86
N VAL A 251 24.41 -1.00 8.03
CA VAL A 251 23.26 -1.81 8.48
C VAL A 251 23.69 -3.24 8.75
N LEU A 252 24.39 -3.86 7.79
CA LEU A 252 24.86 -5.25 7.97
C LEU A 252 26.19 -5.37 8.72
N GLY A 253 26.89 -4.25 8.94
CA GLY A 253 28.18 -4.20 9.64
C GLY A 253 29.34 -4.88 8.90
N LYS A 254 29.25 -5.09 7.58
CA LYS A 254 30.21 -5.87 6.79
C LYS A 254 31.22 -4.98 6.06
N LYS A 255 32.25 -4.49 6.76
CA LYS A 255 33.26 -3.55 6.22
C LYS A 255 34.30 -4.16 5.26
N HIS A 256 34.33 -5.48 5.10
CA HIS A 256 35.40 -6.19 4.38
C HIS A 256 34.91 -7.07 3.23
N ILE A 257 33.64 -6.93 2.84
CA ILE A 257 33.13 -7.59 1.64
C ILE A 257 33.62 -6.76 0.44
N LYS A 258 34.41 -7.39 -0.43
CA LYS A 258 34.98 -6.80 -1.64
C LYS A 258 34.14 -7.12 -2.85
#